data_AF-A0A9N9Y9L3-F1
#
_entry.id   AF-A0A9N9Y9L3-F1
#
_cell.length_a   1.000
_cell.length_b   1.000
_cell.length_c   1.000
_cell.angle_alpha   90.00
_cell.angle_beta   90.00
_cell.angle_gamma   90.00
#
_symmetry.space_group_name_H-M   'P 1'
#
loop_
_entity.id
_entity.type
_entity.pdbx_description
1 polymer ?
#
loop_
_entity_poly.entity_id
_entity_poly.type
_entity_poly.pdbx_seq_one_letter_code
_entity_poly.pdbx_strand_id
1 'polypeptide(L)'
;MSRFVTHLLNQPNVIVMSRPSASPPLEVKPFDLEVETLGFEPAQVEEFVRKVEPTNAEAILSFLRGLPLIRDLVRIPIQLDALCFGWDEIYHCKNEPETMTDLYQAIERGLWKKDSHRLKLVPSGLTTDEHRAIVWQHIFTSQK
;
A
#
# COMPACT_ATOMS: atom_id res chain seq x y z
N MET A 1 -2.72 -19.37 23.31
CA MET A 1 -3.49 -18.39 22.51
C MET A 1 -4.59 -19.01 21.63
N SER A 2 -4.63 -20.33 21.38
CA SER A 2 -5.61 -20.95 20.47
C SER A 2 -7.05 -20.95 21.00
N ARG A 3 -7.29 -21.33 22.26
CA ARG A 3 -8.65 -21.58 22.79
C ARG A 3 -9.58 -20.36 22.75
N PHE A 4 -9.04 -19.17 22.98
CA PHE A 4 -9.82 -17.92 22.90
C PHE A 4 -10.20 -17.57 21.46
N VAL A 5 -9.26 -17.69 20.52
CA VAL A 5 -9.52 -17.45 19.10
C VAL A 5 -10.53 -18.46 18.57
N THR A 6 -10.38 -19.76 18.88
CA THR A 6 -11.37 -20.80 18.52
C THR A 6 -12.75 -20.47 19.09
N HIS A 7 -12.82 -19.96 20.33
CA HIS A 7 -14.10 -19.56 20.93
C HIS A 7 -14.76 -18.39 20.19
N LEU A 8 -13.98 -17.41 19.75
CA LEU A 8 -14.47 -16.28 18.94
C LEU A 8 -14.93 -16.75 17.55
N LEU A 9 -14.15 -17.59 16.87
CA LEU A 9 -14.46 -18.08 15.53
C LEU A 9 -15.73 -18.96 15.50
N ASN A 10 -16.11 -19.56 16.62
CA ASN A 10 -17.31 -20.40 16.74
C ASN A 10 -18.58 -19.62 17.17
N GLN A 11 -18.52 -18.29 17.27
CA GLN A 11 -19.69 -17.44 17.52
C GLN A 11 -20.61 -17.39 16.28
N PRO A 12 -21.94 -17.20 16.47
CA PRO A 12 -22.91 -17.36 15.38
C PRO A 12 -22.83 -16.30 14.28
N ASN A 13 -22.35 -15.09 14.57
CA ASN A 13 -22.30 -13.97 13.62
C ASN A 13 -20.89 -13.38 13.60
N VAL A 14 -19.99 -14.00 12.84
CA VAL A 14 -18.60 -13.56 12.72
C VAL A 14 -18.24 -13.25 11.27
N ILE A 15 -17.49 -12.17 11.09
CA ILE A 15 -16.81 -11.86 9.83
C ILE A 15 -15.32 -11.99 10.12
N VAL A 16 -14.67 -12.87 9.39
CA VAL A 16 -13.25 -13.19 9.58
C VAL A 16 -12.51 -12.80 8.31
N MET A 17 -11.47 -11.98 8.46
CA MET A 17 -10.55 -11.67 7.38
C MET A 17 -9.25 -12.41 7.63
N SER A 18 -8.76 -13.11 6.60
CA SER A 18 -7.52 -13.87 6.68
C SER A 18 -6.69 -13.67 5.41
N ARG A 19 -5.43 -14.13 5.46
CA ARG A 19 -4.63 -14.29 4.25
C ARG A 19 -4.99 -15.62 3.58
N PRO A 20 -4.84 -15.77 2.25
CA PRO A 20 -5.10 -17.03 1.56
C PRO A 20 -4.32 -18.23 2.13
N SER A 21 -3.15 -17.99 2.73
CA SER A 21 -2.32 -19.03 3.34
C SER A 21 -2.73 -19.42 4.76
N ALA A 22 -3.71 -18.74 5.37
CA ALA A 22 -4.14 -19.01 6.73
C ALA A 22 -5.21 -20.12 6.72
N SER A 23 -4.92 -21.22 7.41
CA SER A 23 -5.90 -22.28 7.65
C SER A 23 -6.55 -22.12 9.02
N PRO A 24 -7.89 -22.21 9.12
CA PRO A 24 -8.56 -22.25 10.41
C PRO A 24 -8.19 -23.54 11.16
N PRO A 25 -8.09 -23.51 12.50
CA PRO A 25 -7.93 -24.72 13.30
C PRO A 25 -9.05 -25.73 13.06
N LEU A 26 -8.75 -27.03 13.16
CA LEU A 26 -9.71 -28.13 12.96
C LEU A 26 -10.97 -28.06 13.86
N GLU A 27 -10.87 -27.34 14.98
CA GLU A 27 -11.93 -27.17 15.99
C GLU A 27 -12.94 -26.06 15.64
N VAL A 28 -12.71 -25.34 14.53
CA VAL A 28 -13.59 -24.26 14.05
C VAL A 28 -14.66 -24.85 13.14
N LYS A 29 -15.91 -24.45 13.38
CA LYS A 29 -17.03 -24.81 12.49
C LYS A 29 -16.75 -24.30 11.07
N PRO A 30 -17.16 -25.03 10.02
CA PRO A 30 -17.06 -24.53 8.66
C PRO A 30 -17.77 -23.18 8.52
N PHE A 31 -17.18 -22.27 7.75
CA PHE A 31 -17.82 -21.01 7.42
C PHE A 31 -18.97 -21.24 6.45
N ASP A 32 -20.09 -20.55 6.66
CA ASP A 32 -21.25 -20.63 5.76
C ASP A 32 -20.99 -19.95 4.40
N LEU A 33 -20.07 -18.99 4.38
CA LEU A 33 -19.69 -18.22 3.20
C LEU A 33 -18.19 -17.89 3.24
N GLU A 34 -17.51 -18.17 2.12
CA GLU A 34 -16.13 -17.77 1.88
C GLU A 34 -16.10 -16.82 0.67
N VAL A 35 -15.44 -15.67 0.84
CA VAL A 35 -15.31 -14.65 -0.19
C VAL A 35 -13.85 -14.24 -0.35
N GLU A 36 -13.42 -14.03 -1.58
CA GLU A 36 -12.06 -13.59 -1.90
C GLU A 36 -12.06 -12.12 -2.30
N THR A 37 -11.09 -11.36 -1.78
CA THR A 37 -10.87 -9.97 -2.17
C THR A 37 -9.92 -9.92 -3.37
N LEU A 38 -10.46 -9.67 -4.57
CA LEU A 38 -9.70 -9.67 -5.83
C LEU A 38 -9.03 -8.32 -6.17
N GLY A 39 -9.30 -7.27 -5.39
CA GLY A 39 -8.83 -5.90 -5.66
C GLY A 39 -9.79 -5.10 -6.53
N PHE A 40 -9.30 -4.01 -7.14
CA PHE A 40 -10.08 -3.13 -8.00
C PHE A 40 -10.16 -3.63 -9.45
N GLU A 41 -11.35 -3.48 -10.01
CA GLU A 41 -11.58 -3.54 -11.45
C GLU A 41 -11.05 -2.27 -12.14
N PRO A 42 -10.75 -2.32 -13.45
CA PRO A 42 -10.19 -1.17 -14.17
C PRO A 42 -11.00 0.12 -14.02
N ALA A 43 -12.33 0.04 -14.07
CA ALA A 43 -13.19 1.21 -13.86
C ALA A 43 -13.11 1.76 -12.43
N GLN A 44 -12.91 0.89 -11.43
CA GLN A 44 -12.74 1.29 -10.04
C GLN A 44 -11.36 1.94 -9.81
N VAL A 45 -10.33 1.50 -10.53
CA VAL A 45 -9.02 2.18 -10.54
C VAL A 45 -9.17 3.61 -11.07
N GLU A 46 -9.87 3.79 -12.19
CA GLU A 46 -10.13 5.12 -12.76
C GLU A 46 -10.91 6.02 -11.79
N GLU A 47 -11.99 5.50 -11.20
CA GLU A 47 -12.78 6.22 -10.20
C GLU A 47 -11.95 6.60 -8.97
N PHE A 48 -11.14 5.68 -8.47
CA PHE A 48 -10.28 5.90 -7.32
C PHE A 48 -9.26 7.00 -7.59
N VAL A 49 -8.53 6.95 -8.72
CA VAL A 49 -7.52 7.96 -9.08
C VAL A 49 -8.16 9.34 -9.18
N ARG A 50 -9.30 9.46 -9.87
CA ARG A 50 -10.02 10.74 -10.00
C ARG A 50 -10.48 11.31 -8.66
N LYS A 51 -10.74 10.45 -7.69
CA LYS A 51 -11.18 10.85 -6.35
C LYS A 51 -10.01 11.21 -5.43
N VAL A 52 -8.93 10.46 -5.47
CA VAL A 52 -7.79 10.59 -4.53
C VAL A 52 -6.78 11.62 -5.01
N GLU A 53 -6.50 11.66 -6.32
CA GLU A 53 -5.53 12.60 -6.92
C GLU A 53 -6.16 13.32 -8.11
N PRO A 54 -7.17 14.20 -7.88
CA PRO A 54 -7.93 14.84 -8.94
C PRO A 54 -7.08 15.77 -9.82
N THR A 55 -6.03 16.37 -9.26
CA THR A 55 -5.17 17.34 -9.95
C THR A 55 -4.39 16.67 -11.08
N ASN A 56 -3.85 15.48 -10.83
CA ASN A 56 -3.00 14.75 -11.77
C ASN A 56 -3.67 13.51 -12.37
N ALA A 57 -4.98 13.34 -12.17
CA ALA A 57 -5.70 12.12 -12.53
C ALA A 57 -5.45 11.68 -13.98
N GLU A 58 -5.51 12.59 -14.95
CA GLU A 58 -5.30 12.19 -16.36
C GLU A 58 -3.86 11.79 -16.66
N ALA A 59 -2.88 12.40 -16.01
CA ALA A 59 -1.47 12.02 -16.18
C ALA A 59 -1.22 10.63 -15.59
N ILE A 60 -1.77 10.35 -14.40
CA ILE A 60 -1.71 9.03 -13.76
C ILE A 60 -2.38 7.97 -14.64
N LEU A 61 -3.60 8.22 -15.11
CA LEU A 61 -4.32 7.27 -15.95
C LEU A 61 -3.62 7.05 -17.30
N SER A 62 -3.01 8.09 -17.87
CA SER A 62 -2.19 7.95 -19.08
C SER A 62 -0.97 7.08 -18.84
N PHE A 63 -0.27 7.28 -17.71
CA PHE A 63 0.88 6.47 -17.31
C PHE A 63 0.50 4.99 -17.13
N LEU A 64 -0.60 4.71 -16.42
CA LEU A 64 -1.09 3.33 -16.23
C LEU A 64 -1.47 2.67 -17.57
N ARG A 65 -2.04 3.42 -18.52
CA ARG A 65 -2.32 2.90 -19.86
C ARG A 65 -1.04 2.55 -20.64
N GLY A 66 0.04 3.32 -20.45
CA GLY A 66 1.33 3.07 -21.08
C GLY A 66 2.11 1.89 -20.50
N LEU A 67 1.82 1.49 -19.25
CA LEU A 67 2.56 0.48 -18.51
C LEU A 67 1.62 -0.62 -17.95
N PRO A 68 1.22 -1.61 -18.78
CA PRO A 68 0.25 -2.63 -18.40
C PRO A 68 0.62 -3.43 -17.13
N LEU A 69 1.91 -3.70 -16.92
CA LEU A 69 2.38 -4.40 -15.71
C LEU A 69 2.08 -3.61 -14.44
N ILE A 70 2.25 -2.28 -14.48
CA ILE A 70 1.96 -1.41 -13.34
C ILE A 70 0.45 -1.29 -13.17
N ARG A 71 -0.31 -1.15 -14.26
CA ARG A 71 -1.77 -1.12 -14.22
C ARG A 71 -2.34 -2.36 -13.53
N ASP A 72 -1.83 -3.54 -13.84
CA ASP A 72 -2.33 -4.79 -13.28
C ASP A 72 -1.91 -4.95 -11.82
N LEU A 73 -0.73 -4.44 -11.45
CA LEU A 73 -0.26 -4.38 -10.07
C LEU A 73 -1.16 -3.47 -9.21
N VAL A 74 -1.41 -2.24 -9.65
CA VAL A 74 -2.16 -1.24 -8.86
C VAL A 74 -3.66 -1.54 -8.75
N ARG A 75 -4.11 -2.71 -9.21
CA ARG A 75 -5.42 -3.24 -8.82
C ARG A 75 -5.51 -3.50 -7.32
N ILE A 76 -4.38 -3.71 -6.63
CA ILE A 76 -4.38 -3.81 -5.17
C ILE A 76 -4.53 -2.40 -4.57
N PRO A 77 -5.58 -2.11 -3.78
CA PRO A 77 -5.88 -0.74 -3.35
C PRO A 77 -4.73 0.01 -2.67
N ILE A 78 -3.94 -0.67 -1.84
CA ILE A 78 -2.81 -0.04 -1.14
C ILE A 78 -1.68 0.39 -2.10
N GLN A 79 -1.50 -0.33 -3.21
CA GLN A 79 -0.49 0.01 -4.22
C GLN A 79 -0.95 1.20 -5.07
N LEU A 80 -2.24 1.26 -5.41
CA LEU A 80 -2.82 2.40 -6.10
C LEU A 80 -2.75 3.68 -5.27
N ASP A 81 -3.08 3.58 -3.99
CA ASP A 81 -2.99 4.67 -3.03
C ASP A 81 -1.56 5.20 -2.93
N ALA A 82 -0.60 4.29 -2.79
CA ALA A 82 0.82 4.65 -2.71
C ALA A 82 1.33 5.30 -4.01
N LEU A 83 0.87 4.83 -5.18
CA LEU A 83 1.16 5.47 -6.46
C LEU A 83 0.59 6.89 -6.55
N CYS A 84 -0.66 7.11 -6.11
CA CYS A 84 -1.29 8.43 -6.11
C CYS A 84 -0.53 9.40 -5.19
N PHE A 85 -0.21 8.97 -3.96
CA PHE A 85 0.56 9.80 -3.02
C PHE A 85 2.01 10.04 -3.44
N GLY A 86 2.62 9.09 -4.15
CA GLY A 86 3.98 9.18 -4.65
C GLY A 86 4.10 9.89 -6.00
N TRP A 87 2.99 10.37 -6.59
CA TRP A 87 2.94 10.78 -7.98
C TRP A 87 3.96 11.85 -8.34
N ASP A 88 4.13 12.89 -7.51
CA ASP A 88 5.10 13.96 -7.76
C ASP A 88 6.54 13.41 -7.92
N GLU A 89 6.93 12.45 -7.09
CA GLU A 89 8.26 11.84 -7.15
C GLU A 89 8.40 10.87 -8.32
N ILE A 90 7.30 10.22 -8.75
CA ILE A 90 7.27 9.37 -9.94
C ILE A 90 7.39 10.23 -11.20
N TYR A 91 6.62 11.31 -11.28
CA TYR A 91 6.58 12.22 -12.43
C TYR A 91 7.88 13.02 -12.60
N HIS A 92 8.50 13.45 -11.50
CA HIS A 92 9.78 14.17 -11.52
C HIS A 92 11.00 13.27 -11.51
N CYS A 93 10.82 11.94 -11.50
CA CYS A 93 11.91 11.01 -11.67
C CYS A 93 12.50 11.22 -13.07
N LYS A 94 13.78 11.67 -13.13
CA LYS A 94 14.45 12.01 -14.39
C LYS A 94 14.45 10.88 -15.42
N ASN A 95 14.32 9.65 -14.95
CA ASN A 95 14.07 8.47 -15.74
C ASN A 95 12.71 7.94 -15.28
N GLU A 96 11.74 7.82 -16.19
CA GLU A 96 10.51 7.07 -15.91
C GLU A 96 10.91 5.71 -15.32
N PRO A 97 10.19 5.19 -14.30
CA PRO A 97 10.59 3.94 -13.66
C PRO A 97 10.60 2.79 -14.68
N GLU A 98 11.80 2.35 -15.07
CA GLU A 98 12.01 1.27 -16.04
C GLU A 98 11.75 -0.11 -15.42
N THR A 99 11.86 -0.21 -14.09
CA THR A 99 11.62 -1.43 -13.34
C THR A 99 10.61 -1.23 -12.22
N MET A 100 10.02 -2.35 -11.77
CA MET A 100 9.18 -2.38 -10.57
C MET A 100 9.92 -1.85 -9.33
N THR A 101 11.22 -2.09 -9.23
CA THR A 101 12.05 -1.60 -8.13
C THR A 101 12.12 -0.07 -8.14
N ASP A 102 12.30 0.54 -9.32
CA ASP A 102 12.38 2.00 -9.45
C ASP A 102 11.05 2.65 -9.07
N LEU A 103 9.93 2.03 -9.47
CA LEU A 103 8.59 2.46 -9.07
C LEU A 103 8.42 2.42 -7.55
N TYR A 104 8.74 1.29 -6.91
CA TYR A 104 8.62 1.16 -5.46
C TYR A 104 9.53 2.12 -4.70
N GLN A 105 10.75 2.38 -5.20
CA GLN A 105 11.64 3.37 -4.60
C GLN A 105 11.10 4.80 -4.76
N ALA A 106 10.49 5.15 -5.89
CA ALA A 106 9.85 6.45 -6.08
C ALA A 106 8.66 6.64 -5.13
N ILE A 107 7.82 5.61 -5.01
CA ILE A 107 6.71 5.57 -4.04
C ILE A 107 7.24 5.73 -2.61
N GLU A 108 8.29 4.98 -2.23
CA GLU A 108 8.91 5.06 -0.91
C GLU A 108 9.37 6.50 -0.60
N ARG A 109 10.07 7.15 -1.54
CA ARG A 109 10.52 8.54 -1.40
C ARG A 109 9.34 9.51 -1.23
N GLY A 110 8.27 9.35 -2.00
CA GLY A 110 7.06 10.16 -1.89
C GLY A 110 6.39 10.02 -0.52
N LEU A 111 6.24 8.79 -0.03
CA LEU A 111 5.69 8.52 1.30
C LEU A 111 6.57 9.10 2.42
N TRP A 112 7.91 8.98 2.30
CA TRP A 112 8.83 9.60 3.25
C TRP A 112 8.73 11.12 3.29
N LYS A 113 8.66 11.77 2.12
CA LYS A 113 8.49 13.23 2.04
C LYS A 113 7.18 13.68 2.68
N LYS A 114 6.10 12.92 2.48
CA LYS A 114 4.80 13.17 3.12
C LYS A 114 4.87 13.05 4.65
N ASP A 115 5.46 11.97 5.16
CA ASP A 115 5.35 11.61 6.58
C ASP A 115 6.47 12.19 7.47
N SER A 116 7.65 12.48 6.91
CA SER A 116 8.81 13.02 7.65
C SER A 116 8.49 14.33 8.37
N HIS A 117 7.79 15.26 7.72
CA HIS A 117 7.36 16.52 8.33
C HIS A 117 6.34 16.31 9.46
N ARG A 118 5.38 15.38 9.27
CA ARG A 118 4.34 15.07 10.26
C ARG A 118 4.93 14.42 11.51
N LEU A 119 5.90 13.53 11.34
CA LEU A 119 6.50 12.78 12.44
C LEU A 119 7.51 13.61 13.25
N LYS A 120 7.79 14.88 12.86
CA LYS A 120 8.81 15.74 13.48
C LYS A 120 10.18 15.07 13.63
N LEU A 121 10.45 14.07 12.80
CA LEU A 121 11.68 13.27 12.84
C LEU A 121 12.87 14.02 12.21
N VAL A 122 12.69 15.29 11.83
CA VAL A 122 13.62 16.00 10.96
C VAL A 122 13.83 17.46 11.39
N PRO A 123 15.07 17.88 11.66
CA PRO A 123 15.51 19.28 11.59
C PRO A 123 15.59 19.75 10.13
N SER A 124 15.11 20.95 9.81
CA SER A 124 15.09 21.50 8.46
C SER A 124 16.47 21.50 7.77
N GLY A 125 16.58 20.88 6.59
CA GLY A 125 17.75 21.02 5.69
C GLY A 125 18.41 19.73 5.17
N LEU A 126 17.89 18.54 5.48
CA LEU A 126 18.46 17.25 5.05
C LEU A 126 17.86 16.74 3.73
N THR A 127 18.62 15.91 3.02
CA THR A 127 18.18 15.22 1.80
C THR A 127 17.28 14.01 2.10
N THR A 128 16.46 13.59 1.14
CA THR A 128 15.55 12.42 1.29
C THR A 128 16.29 11.14 1.67
N ASP A 129 17.53 10.95 1.20
CA ASP A 129 18.36 9.78 1.52
C ASP A 129 18.92 9.83 2.95
N GLU A 130 19.30 11.02 3.43
CA GLU A 130 19.71 11.23 4.82
C GLU A 130 18.52 11.05 5.78
N HIS A 131 17.31 11.48 5.38
CA HIS A 131 16.07 11.21 6.10
C HIS A 131 15.81 9.71 6.24
N ARG A 132 15.98 8.96 5.15
CA ARG A 132 15.84 7.51 5.15
C ARG A 132 16.77 6.91 6.20
N ALA A 133 18.06 7.22 6.17
CA ALA A 133 19.02 6.67 7.14
C ALA A 133 18.64 6.94 8.61
N ILE A 134 18.17 8.15 8.94
CA ILE A 134 17.83 8.55 10.32
C ILE A 134 16.57 7.86 10.83
N VAL A 135 15.52 7.78 10.01
CA VAL A 135 14.26 7.14 10.45
C VAL A 135 14.43 5.63 10.54
N TRP A 136 15.16 5.01 9.62
CA TRP A 136 15.51 3.60 9.71
C TRP A 136 16.33 3.33 10.99
N GLN A 137 17.23 4.22 11.41
CA GLN A 137 17.87 4.09 12.72
C GLN A 137 16.86 4.20 13.88
N HIS A 138 15.96 5.18 13.88
CA HIS A 138 14.97 5.37 14.97
C HIS A 138 13.97 4.21 15.12
N ILE A 139 13.44 3.69 14.01
CA ILE A 139 12.46 2.60 14.01
C ILE A 139 13.11 1.31 14.55
N PHE A 140 14.34 1.02 14.15
CA PHE A 140 15.02 -0.24 14.52
C PHE A 140 15.77 -0.15 15.85
N THR A 141 16.01 1.04 16.40
CA THR A 141 16.52 1.21 17.77
C THR A 141 15.42 1.26 18.83
N SER A 142 14.19 1.67 18.47
CA SER A 142 13.04 1.68 19.40
C SER A 142 12.34 0.32 19.59
N GLN A 143 12.83 -0.73 18.90
CA GLN A 143 12.30 -2.10 18.96
C GLN A 143 13.13 -3.02 19.90
N LYS A 144 13.97 -2.46 20.78
CA LYS A 144 14.73 -3.19 21.81
C LYS A 144 14.30 -2.80 23.22
#